data_AF-A0A161JJ01-F1
#
_entry.id   AF-A0A161JJ01-F1
#
_cell.length_a   1.000
_cell.length_b   1.000
_cell.length_c   1.000
_cell.angle_alpha   90.00
_cell.angle_beta   90.00
_cell.angle_gamma   90.00
#
_symmetry.space_group_name_H-M   'P 1'
#
loop_
_entity.id
_entity.type
_entity.pdbx_description
1 polymer ?
#
loop_
_entity_poly.entity_id
_entity_poly.type
_entity_poly.pdbx_seq_one_letter_code
_entity_poly.pdbx_strand_id
1 'polypeptide(L)'
;MPWFLDPDVARLACRQMIEPMTWGDARPLGWVFMPDHWHGLVELGPRDDLSCVMNRFKARISKQLCRHLQGDRLWCRGFHDRAIRREEDVRAVARYVVGNPLRAGLVAQLGDYPYWDCVWL
;
A
#
# COMPACT_ATOMS: atom_id res chain seq x y z
N MET A 1 -12.38 8.89 -3.59
CA MET A 1 -11.78 10.21 -3.82
C MET A 1 -10.27 10.01 -3.98
N PRO A 2 -9.60 10.65 -4.95
CA PRO A 2 -8.19 10.41 -5.22
C PRO A 2 -7.27 11.18 -4.25
N TRP A 3 -7.29 10.79 -2.98
CA TRP A 3 -6.55 11.45 -1.89
C TRP A 3 -5.03 11.53 -2.11
N PHE A 4 -4.45 10.54 -2.80
CA PHE A 4 -3.01 10.44 -3.01
C PHE A 4 -2.53 11.21 -4.24
N LEU A 5 -3.39 12.00 -4.88
CA LEU A 5 -2.94 13.05 -5.81
C LEU A 5 -2.27 14.21 -5.08
N ASP A 6 -2.63 14.44 -3.81
CA ASP A 6 -1.93 15.41 -2.97
C ASP A 6 -0.57 14.81 -2.56
N PRO A 7 0.56 15.43 -2.98
CA PRO A 7 1.89 14.90 -2.67
C PRO A 7 2.20 14.83 -1.17
N ASP A 8 1.63 15.70 -0.35
CA ASP A 8 1.83 15.66 1.11
C ASP A 8 1.09 14.47 1.72
N VAL A 9 -0.14 14.24 1.29
CA VAL A 9 -0.93 13.06 1.71
C VAL A 9 -0.23 11.77 1.30
N ALA A 10 0.21 11.67 0.04
CA ALA A 10 0.91 10.50 -0.48
C ALA A 10 2.23 10.24 0.26
N ARG A 11 3.05 11.28 0.49
CA ARG A 11 4.31 11.15 1.25
C ARG A 11 4.08 10.70 2.70
N LEU A 12 3.09 11.28 3.38
CA LEU A 12 2.77 10.91 4.76
C LEU A 12 2.25 9.48 4.87
N ALA A 13 1.46 9.02 3.89
CA ALA A 13 1.02 7.64 3.80
C ALA A 13 2.19 6.69 3.55
N CYS A 14 3.09 7.02 2.61
CA CYS A 14 4.29 6.23 2.33
C CYS A 14 5.18 6.04 3.57
N ARG A 15 5.30 7.05 4.45
CA ARG A 15 6.04 6.90 5.71
C ARG A 15 5.50 5.79 6.62
N GLN A 16 4.21 5.48 6.55
CA GLN A 16 3.64 4.38 7.34
C GLN A 16 4.05 3.01 6.82
N MET A 17 4.52 2.91 5.57
CA MET A 17 4.96 1.64 4.97
C MET A 17 6.21 1.09 5.64
N ILE A 18 7.10 1.96 6.12
CA ILE A 18 8.36 1.60 6.78
C ILE A 18 8.24 1.56 8.31
N GLU A 19 7.08 1.94 8.85
CA GLU A 19 6.83 1.97 10.29
C GLU A 19 6.47 0.56 10.81
N PRO A 20 7.30 -0.07 11.67
CA PRO A 20 7.06 -1.44 12.12
C PRO A 20 5.70 -1.64 12.80
N MET A 21 5.24 -0.62 13.54
CA MET A 21 3.93 -0.67 14.19
C MET A 21 2.75 -0.71 13.21
N THR A 22 2.95 -0.39 11.93
CA THR A 22 1.93 -0.52 10.89
C THR A 22 1.66 -1.97 10.54
N TRP A 23 2.70 -2.80 10.53
CA TRP A 23 2.63 -4.17 10.03
C TRP A 23 2.59 -5.22 11.14
N GLY A 24 3.08 -4.91 12.34
CA GLY A 24 3.18 -5.89 13.43
C GLY A 24 4.21 -6.97 13.10
N ASP A 25 3.78 -8.22 12.96
CA ASP A 25 4.63 -9.31 12.45
C ASP A 25 4.47 -9.60 10.96
N ALA A 26 3.59 -8.88 10.26
CA ALA A 26 3.55 -8.92 8.81
C ALA A 26 4.69 -8.08 8.21
N ARG A 27 4.96 -8.30 6.92
CA ARG A 27 5.97 -7.56 6.16
C ARG A 27 5.43 -7.17 4.79
N PRO A 28 5.45 -5.89 4.41
CA PRO A 28 5.19 -5.49 3.03
C PRO A 28 6.38 -5.91 2.16
N LEU A 29 6.11 -6.67 1.09
CA LEU A 29 7.14 -7.10 0.13
C LEU A 29 7.19 -6.21 -1.11
N GLY A 30 6.06 -5.61 -1.50
CA GLY A 30 5.98 -4.63 -2.57
C GLY A 30 4.64 -3.93 -2.57
N TRP A 31 4.62 -2.63 -2.85
CA TRP A 31 3.42 -1.82 -2.71
C TRP A 31 3.46 -0.56 -3.55
N VAL A 32 2.28 0.00 -3.82
CA VAL A 32 2.11 1.29 -4.48
C VAL A 32 0.85 1.98 -3.98
N PHE A 33 0.95 3.26 -3.67
CA PHE A 33 -0.22 4.13 -3.56
C PHE A 33 -0.56 4.64 -4.94
N MET A 34 -1.67 4.18 -5.50
CA MET A 34 -2.31 4.79 -6.66
C MET A 34 -3.02 6.08 -6.21
N PRO A 35 -3.44 6.98 -7.13
CA PRO A 35 -4.13 8.22 -6.77
C PRO A 35 -5.29 8.07 -5.78
N ASP A 36 -6.06 6.99 -5.85
CA ASP A 36 -7.29 6.76 -5.09
C ASP A 36 -7.26 5.53 -4.18
N HIS A 37 -6.26 4.67 -4.28
CA HIS A 37 -6.18 3.45 -3.49
C HIS A 37 -4.75 2.96 -3.30
N TRP A 38 -4.59 1.94 -2.48
CA TRP A 38 -3.31 1.28 -2.24
C TRP A 38 -3.36 -0.15 -2.77
N HIS A 39 -2.29 -0.58 -3.43
CA HIS A 39 -2.03 -1.98 -3.76
C HIS A 39 -0.79 -2.45 -3.01
N GLY A 40 -0.83 -3.70 -2.53
CA GLY A 40 0.36 -4.27 -1.94
C GLY A 40 0.35 -5.78 -1.87
N LEU A 41 1.56 -6.30 -1.78
CA LEU A 41 1.92 -7.66 -1.50
C LEU A 41 2.49 -7.71 -0.09
N VAL A 42 1.86 -8.50 0.76
CA VAL A 42 2.17 -8.59 2.19
C VAL A 42 2.41 -10.05 2.54
N GLU A 43 3.53 -10.31 3.20
CA GLU A 43 3.79 -11.57 3.89
C GLU A 43 3.23 -11.50 5.30
N LEU A 44 2.34 -12.44 5.66
CA LEU A 44 1.75 -12.48 7.00
C LEU A 44 2.69 -13.20 7.97
N GLY A 45 2.76 -12.68 9.19
CA GLY A 45 3.39 -13.38 10.30
C GLY A 45 2.46 -14.42 10.93
N PRO A 46 2.95 -15.18 11.92
CA PRO A 46 2.18 -16.24 12.56
C PRO A 46 1.10 -15.74 13.54
N ARG A 47 1.09 -14.45 13.94
CA ARG A 47 0.20 -13.92 14.99
C ARG A 47 -1.03 -13.22 14.42
N ASP A 48 -0.84 -12.36 13.43
CA ASP A 48 -1.90 -11.54 12.86
C ASP A 48 -2.40 -12.09 11.52
N ASP A 49 -3.72 -12.26 11.39
CA ASP A 49 -4.33 -12.49 10.09
C ASP A 49 -4.36 -11.20 9.23
N LEU A 50 -4.68 -11.36 7.94
CA LEU A 50 -4.72 -10.24 7.01
C LEU A 50 -5.71 -9.14 7.45
N SER A 51 -6.84 -9.50 8.06
CA SER A 51 -7.82 -8.53 8.50
C SER A 51 -7.29 -7.67 9.65
N CYS A 52 -6.58 -8.26 10.61
CA CYS A 52 -5.91 -7.56 11.69
C CYS A 52 -4.86 -6.58 11.13
N VAL A 53 -4.01 -7.06 10.23
CA VAL A 53 -2.97 -6.24 9.56
C VAL A 53 -3.62 -5.06 8.82
N MET A 54 -4.63 -5.32 7.98
CA MET A 54 -5.27 -4.26 7.19
C MET A 54 -6.04 -3.26 8.05
N ASN A 55 -6.66 -3.70 9.16
CA ASN A 55 -7.30 -2.78 10.10
C ASN A 55 -6.28 -1.84 10.75
N ARG A 56 -5.14 -2.38 11.19
CA ARG A 56 -4.04 -1.59 11.77
C ARG A 56 -3.45 -0.62 10.76
N PHE A 57 -3.12 -1.11 9.58
CA PHE A 57 -2.61 -0.33 8.45
C PHE A 57 -3.51 0.88 8.16
N LYS A 58 -4.81 0.63 7.95
CA LYS A 58 -5.79 1.68 7.63
C LYS A 58 -5.93 2.68 8.76
N ALA A 59 -6.03 2.21 10.01
CA ALA A 59 -6.19 3.06 11.17
C ALA A 59 -4.99 4.01 11.36
N ARG A 60 -3.77 3.51 11.18
CA ARG A 60 -2.56 4.32 11.33
C ARG A 60 -2.44 5.39 10.26
N ILE A 61 -2.67 5.05 9.00
CA ILE A 61 -2.63 6.02 7.91
C ILE A 61 -3.72 7.08 8.09
N SER A 62 -4.96 6.68 8.42
CA SER A 62 -6.04 7.63 8.71
C SER A 62 -5.69 8.55 9.88
N LYS A 63 -5.08 8.02 10.94
CA LYS A 63 -4.63 8.83 12.09
C LYS A 63 -3.57 9.85 11.67
N GLN A 64 -2.59 9.43 10.89
CA GLN A 64 -1.52 10.30 10.39
C GLN A 64 -2.05 11.41 9.47
N LEU A 65 -3.08 11.10 8.69
CA LEU A 65 -3.68 12.01 7.71
C LEU A 65 -4.89 12.78 8.25
N CYS A 66 -5.28 12.60 9.51
CA CYS A 66 -6.52 13.14 10.07
C CYS A 66 -6.75 14.63 9.77
N ARG A 67 -5.70 15.45 9.83
CA ARG A 67 -5.77 16.90 9.51
C ARG A 67 -6.04 17.20 8.03
N HIS A 68 -5.62 16.34 7.12
CA HIS A 68 -5.84 16.46 5.67
C HIS A 68 -7.22 15.96 5.26
N LEU A 69 -7.78 15.01 6.00
CA LEU A 69 -9.06 14.38 5.66
C LEU A 69 -10.28 15.27 5.97
N GLN A 70 -10.15 16.30 6.82
CA GLN A 70 -11.24 17.24 7.15
C GLN A 70 -12.56 16.56 7.60
N GLY A 71 -12.47 15.38 8.21
CA GLY A 71 -13.64 14.59 8.64
C GLY A 71 -14.12 13.54 7.64
N ASP A 72 -13.59 13.54 6.41
CA ASP A 72 -13.86 12.51 5.41
C ASP A 72 -13.16 11.18 5.72
N ARG A 73 -13.69 10.12 5.12
CA ARG A 73 -13.11 8.78 5.21
C ARG A 73 -12.10 8.55 4.09
N LEU A 74 -10.87 8.26 4.48
CA LEU A 74 -9.80 7.87 3.54
C LEU A 74 -10.11 6.53 2.85
N TRP A 75 -10.55 5.54 3.62
CA TRP A 75 -10.70 4.16 3.15
C TRP A 75 -12.14 3.77 2.92
N CYS A 76 -12.39 3.04 1.83
CA CYS A 76 -13.60 2.24 1.70
C CYS A 76 -13.65 1.13 2.77
N ARG A 77 -14.87 0.67 3.06
CA ARG A 77 -15.09 -0.47 3.96
C ARG A 77 -14.57 -1.75 3.30
N GLY A 78 -13.84 -2.57 4.06
CA GLY A 78 -13.26 -3.83 3.57
C GLY A 78 -12.04 -3.62 2.66
N PHE A 79 -11.46 -4.70 2.19
CA PHE A 79 -10.34 -4.71 1.24
C PHE A 79 -10.53 -5.88 0.28
N HIS A 80 -9.88 -5.82 -0.87
CA HIS A 80 -9.81 -6.95 -1.79
C HIS A 80 -8.48 -7.67 -1.57
N ASP A 81 -8.53 -8.98 -1.39
CA ASP A 81 -7.35 -9.82 -1.23
C ASP A 81 -7.39 -11.03 -2.15
N ARG A 82 -6.19 -11.53 -2.43
CA ARG A 82 -5.96 -12.79 -3.12
C ARG A 82 -4.71 -13.42 -2.52
N ALA A 83 -4.85 -14.64 -2.01
CA ALA A 83 -3.69 -15.42 -1.58
C ALA A 83 -2.83 -15.83 -2.78
N ILE A 84 -1.51 -15.66 -2.67
CA ILE A 84 -0.55 -16.13 -3.67
C ILE A 84 -0.42 -17.65 -3.54
N ARG A 85 -0.50 -18.36 -4.67
CA ARG A 85 -0.29 -19.81 -4.72
C ARG A 85 1.20 -20.13 -4.73
N ARG A 86 1.56 -21.31 -4.23
CA ARG A 86 2.96 -21.77 -4.12
C ARG A 86 3.74 -21.76 -5.45
N GLU A 87 3.04 -21.92 -6.56
CA GLU A 87 3.62 -21.98 -7.92
C GLU A 87 3.85 -20.59 -8.53
N GLU A 88 3.26 -19.53 -7.96
CA GLU A 88 3.40 -18.18 -8.49
C GLU A 88 4.75 -17.58 -8.08
N ASP A 89 5.44 -16.95 -9.05
CA ASP A 89 6.65 -16.19 -8.75
C ASP A 89 6.27 -14.91 -7.98
N VAL A 90 6.54 -14.93 -6.67
CA VAL A 90 6.32 -13.79 -5.77
C VAL A 90 6.96 -12.50 -6.30
N ARG A 91 8.13 -12.58 -6.93
CA ARG A 91 8.80 -11.40 -7.52
C ARG A 91 8.05 -10.89 -8.73
N ALA A 92 7.48 -11.77 -9.56
CA ALA A 92 6.65 -11.37 -10.67
C ALA A 92 5.37 -10.66 -10.19
N VAL A 93 4.74 -11.16 -9.12
CA VAL A 93 3.59 -10.49 -8.50
C VAL A 93 3.97 -9.12 -7.93
N ALA A 94 5.11 -9.02 -7.25
CA ALA A 94 5.60 -7.74 -6.73
C ALA A 94 5.87 -6.73 -7.85
N ARG A 95 6.52 -7.15 -8.95
CA ARG A 95 6.73 -6.32 -10.15
C ARG A 95 5.41 -5.87 -10.77
N TYR A 96 4.41 -6.75 -10.82
CA TYR A 96 3.08 -6.39 -11.28
C TYR A 96 2.46 -5.30 -10.40
N VAL A 97 2.54 -5.46 -9.06
CA VAL A 97 2.01 -4.50 -8.09
C VAL A 97 2.64 -3.12 -8.28
N VAL A 98 3.98 -3.03 -8.27
CA VAL A 98 4.66 -1.73 -8.39
C VAL A 98 4.59 -1.15 -9.80
N GLY A 99 4.36 -1.99 -10.82
CA GLY A 99 4.18 -1.57 -12.20
C GLY A 99 2.79 -0.99 -12.52
N ASN A 100 1.84 -0.99 -11.58
CA ASN A 100 0.50 -0.47 -11.82
C ASN A 100 0.44 1.00 -12.29
N PRO A 101 1.29 1.94 -11.81
CA PRO A 101 1.31 3.31 -12.32
C PRO A 101 1.61 3.40 -13.81
N LEU A 102 2.53 2.57 -14.32
CA LEU A 102 2.82 2.46 -15.76
C LEU A 102 1.60 1.96 -16.53
N ARG A 103 0.98 0.89 -16.03
CA ARG A 103 -0.19 0.27 -16.67
C ARG A 103 -1.41 1.18 -16.70
N ALA A 104 -1.55 2.02 -15.68
CA ALA A 104 -2.59 3.04 -15.59
C ALA A 104 -2.27 4.30 -16.42
N GLY A 105 -1.08 4.39 -17.05
CA GLY A 105 -0.67 5.54 -17.83
C GLY A 105 -0.37 6.79 -17.00
N LEU A 106 -0.10 6.65 -15.70
CA LEU A 106 0.23 7.78 -14.82
C LEU A 106 1.62 8.34 -15.11
N VAL A 107 2.53 7.47 -15.55
CA VAL A 107 3.93 7.79 -15.85
C VAL A 107 4.42 6.96 -17.05
N ALA A 108 5.43 7.45 -17.77
CA ALA A 108 6.08 6.73 -18.86
C ALA A 108 7.19 5.78 -18.34
N GLN A 109 7.83 6.13 -17.23
CA GLN A 109 8.85 5.33 -16.57
C GLN A 109 8.50 5.17 -15.09
N LEU A 110 8.79 4.00 -14.52
CA LEU A 110 8.42 3.71 -13.13
C LEU A 110 9.12 4.65 -12.13
N GLY A 111 10.34 5.09 -12.47
CA GLY A 111 11.11 6.05 -11.66
C GLY A 111 10.47 7.43 -11.53
N ASP A 112 9.53 7.79 -12.41
CA ASP A 112 8.81 9.06 -12.35
C ASP A 112 7.66 9.03 -11.34
N TYR A 113 7.31 7.85 -10.81
CA TYR A 113 6.28 7.68 -9.80
C TYR A 113 6.91 7.42 -8.43
N PRO A 114 6.81 8.31 -7.43
CA PRO A 114 7.58 8.19 -6.20
C PRO A 114 6.86 7.43 -5.07
N TYR A 115 5.63 6.94 -5.28
CA TYR A 115 4.78 6.42 -4.20
C TYR A 115 4.68 4.89 -4.18
N TRP A 116 5.81 4.22 -4.31
CA TRP A 116 5.91 2.76 -4.30
C TRP A 116 7.26 2.30 -3.73
N ASP A 117 7.35 1.05 -3.28
CA ASP A 117 8.61 0.39 -2.89
C ASP A 117 8.49 -1.14 -3.03
N CYS A 118 9.62 -1.84 -3.08
CA CYS A 118 9.71 -3.29 -3.29
C CYS A 118 11.02 -3.85 -2.71
N VAL A 119 10.96 -4.96 -1.97
CA VAL A 119 12.14 -5.52 -1.26
C VAL A 119 13.20 -6.16 -2.16
N TRP A 120 12.98 -6.19 -3.49
CA TRP A 120 13.88 -6.82 -4.47
C TRP A 120 14.56 -5.83 -5.43
N LEU A 121 14.55 -4.53 -5.13
CA LEU A 121 15.15 -3.49 -5.96
C LEU A 121 16.29 -2.76 -5.25
#